data_AF-A0A0L0LH62-F1
#
_entry.id   AF-A0A0L0LH62-F1
#
_cell.length_a   1.000
_cell.length_b   1.000
_cell.length_c   1.000
_cell.angle_alpha   90.00
_cell.angle_beta   90.00
_cell.angle_gamma   90.00
#
_symmetry.space_group_name_H-M   'P 1'
#
loop_
_entity.id
_entity.type
_entity.pdbx_description
1 polymer ?
#
loop_
_entity_poly.entity_id
_entity_poly.type
_entity_poly.pdbx_seq_one_letter_code
_entity_poly.pdbx_strand_id
1 'polypeptide(L)'
;MNGITLWRFDQLVHPYGTAVAALIAYFFIARHAKLPRIWMVILAAFVAMGLGALNEVIEFITKLTVPNTDVGGYNNTAIDLCTNMVGAIIGAAIAALKWGKKPPLDT
;
A
#
# COMPACT_ATOMS: atom_id res chain seq x y z
N MET A 1 4.11 -17.49 25.18
CA MET A 1 3.63 -18.29 24.03
C MET A 1 3.81 -17.43 22.79
N ASN A 2 4.92 -17.58 22.07
CA ASN A 2 5.25 -16.69 20.95
C ASN A 2 4.63 -17.25 19.66
N GLY A 3 3.30 -17.25 19.59
CA GLY A 3 2.59 -17.49 18.35
C GLY A 3 2.59 -16.20 17.54
N ILE A 4 3.22 -16.20 16.37
CA ILE A 4 3.02 -15.13 15.39
C ILE A 4 1.54 -15.16 15.04
N THR A 5 0.78 -14.15 15.48
CA THR A 5 -0.62 -14.02 15.09
C THR A 5 -0.64 -13.47 13.68
N LEU A 6 -0.68 -14.36 12.69
CA LEU A 6 -0.61 -14.00 11.26
C LEU A 6 -1.83 -13.21 10.77
N TRP A 7 -2.96 -13.32 11.49
CA TRP A 7 -4.25 -12.77 11.06
C TRP A 7 -4.85 -11.87 12.15
N ARG A 8 -4.77 -10.57 11.93
CA ARG A 8 -5.54 -9.53 12.62
C ARG A 8 -6.22 -8.66 11.56
N PHE A 9 -7.16 -7.83 12.01
CA PHE A 9 -7.83 -6.88 11.12
C PHE A 9 -6.85 -5.97 10.39
N ASP A 10 -5.74 -5.63 11.05
CA ASP A 10 -4.58 -4.90 10.50
C ASP A 10 -4.14 -5.43 9.14
N GLN A 11 -3.81 -6.74 9.08
CA GLN A 11 -3.26 -7.36 7.87
C GLN A 11 -4.26 -7.47 6.71
N LEU A 12 -5.55 -7.21 6.95
CA LEU A 12 -6.56 -7.04 5.90
C LEU A 12 -6.64 -5.59 5.40
N VAL A 13 -6.50 -4.62 6.31
CA VAL A 13 -6.61 -3.19 6.00
C VAL A 13 -5.38 -2.69 5.24
N HIS A 14 -4.18 -3.15 5.60
CA HIS A 14 -2.93 -2.83 4.91
C HIS A 14 -2.96 -3.06 3.40
N PRO A 15 -3.20 -4.29 2.90
CA PRO A 15 -3.21 -4.56 1.46
C PRO A 15 -4.34 -3.82 0.75
N TYR A 16 -5.48 -3.59 1.41
CA TYR A 16 -6.56 -2.79 0.84
C TYR A 16 -6.15 -1.32 0.68
N GLY A 17 -5.63 -0.71 1.75
CA GLY A 17 -5.19 0.68 1.77
C GLY A 17 -4.09 0.95 0.75
N THR A 18 -3.08 0.08 0.67
CA THR A 18 -2.00 0.24 -0.31
C THR A 18 -2.45 -0.07 -1.74
N ALA A 19 -3.43 -0.96 -1.95
CA ALA A 19 -4.02 -1.14 -3.27
C ALA A 19 -4.74 0.13 -3.74
N VAL A 20 -5.53 0.76 -2.87
CA VAL A 20 -6.19 2.05 -3.18
C VAL A 20 -5.15 3.14 -3.45
N ALA A 21 -4.10 3.23 -2.62
CA ALA A 21 -3.00 4.16 -2.82
C ALA A 21 -2.31 3.95 -4.18
N ALA A 22 -2.08 2.70 -4.58
CA ALA A 22 -1.48 2.36 -5.87
C ALA A 22 -2.39 2.72 -7.06
N LEU A 23 -3.71 2.53 -6.94
CA LEU A 23 -4.68 2.97 -7.95
C LEU A 23 -4.59 4.49 -8.14
N ILE A 24 -4.60 5.25 -7.05
CA ILE A 24 -4.54 6.73 -7.08
C ILE A 24 -3.19 7.19 -7.67
N ALA A 25 -2.08 6.61 -7.22
CA ALA A 25 -0.75 6.94 -7.73
C ALA A 25 -0.65 6.65 -9.23
N TYR A 26 -1.13 5.49 -9.69
CA TYR A 26 -1.13 5.13 -11.10
C TYR A 26 -1.99 6.10 -11.92
N PHE A 27 -3.17 6.50 -11.42
CA PHE A 27 -4.03 7.48 -12.08
C PHE A 27 -3.28 8.79 -12.38
N PHE A 28 -2.58 9.34 -11.38
CA PHE A 28 -1.82 10.58 -11.57
C PHE A 28 -0.60 10.39 -12.48
N ILE A 29 0.13 9.28 -12.33
CA ILE A 29 1.30 8.98 -13.16
C ILE A 29 0.89 8.84 -14.64
N ALA A 30 -0.14 8.03 -14.93
CA ALA A 30 -0.60 7.80 -16.30
C ALA A 30 -1.13 9.06 -16.98
N ARG A 31 -1.59 10.05 -16.19
CA ARG A 31 -2.06 11.33 -16.70
C ARG A 31 -0.94 12.31 -17.03
N HIS A 32 0.13 12.34 -16.23
CA HIS A 32 1.13 13.41 -16.31
C HIS A 32 2.49 12.94 -16.84
N ALA A 33 2.77 11.63 -16.83
CA ALA A 33 4.05 11.08 -17.22
C ALA A 33 3.97 10.34 -18.56
N LYS A 34 4.99 10.52 -19.41
CA LYS A 34 5.16 9.75 -20.65
C LYS A 34 6.10 8.58 -20.41
N LEU A 35 5.61 7.56 -19.71
CA LEU A 35 6.39 6.38 -19.34
C LEU A 35 5.88 5.09 -19.99
N PRO A 36 6.75 4.09 -20.22
CA PRO A 36 6.32 2.72 -20.49
C PRO A 36 5.45 2.19 -19.35
N ARG A 37 4.46 1.34 -19.68
CA ARG A 37 3.46 0.85 -18.72
C ARG A 37 4.09 0.19 -17.49
N ILE A 38 5.15 -0.59 -17.69
CA ILE A 38 5.86 -1.26 -16.60
C ILE A 38 6.44 -0.26 -15.58
N TRP A 39 6.98 0.88 -16.04
CA TRP A 39 7.53 1.90 -15.16
C TRP A 39 6.44 2.63 -14.38
N MET A 40 5.25 2.82 -14.97
CA MET A 40 4.11 3.38 -14.24
C MET A 40 3.63 2.45 -13.13
N VAL A 41 3.61 1.13 -13.37
CA VAL A 41 3.29 0.11 -12.35
C VAL A 41 4.31 0.15 -11.22
N ILE A 42 5.61 0.11 -11.54
CA ILE A 42 6.69 0.12 -10.54
C ILE A 42 6.62 1.39 -9.69
N LEU A 43 6.47 2.56 -10.32
CA LEU A 43 6.38 3.82 -9.60
C LEU A 43 5.13 3.91 -8.73
N ALA A 44 3.97 3.48 -9.23
CA ALA A 44 2.73 3.46 -8.44
C ALA A 44 2.86 2.54 -7.23
N ALA A 45 3.47 1.36 -7.39
CA ALA A 45 3.74 0.43 -6.29
C ALA A 45 4.72 1.03 -5.27
N PHE A 46 5.78 1.71 -5.71
CA PHE A 46 6.72 2.39 -4.80
C PHE A 46 6.08 3.54 -4.04
N VAL A 47 5.23 4.35 -4.68
CA VAL A 47 4.47 5.40 -3.99
C VAL A 47 3.53 4.78 -2.93
N ALA A 48 2.82 3.71 -3.28
CA ALA A 48 1.95 3.01 -2.34
C ALA A 48 2.71 2.37 -1.18
N MET A 49 3.90 1.81 -1.44
CA MET A 49 4.79 1.30 -0.39
C MET A 49 5.30 2.40 0.53
N GLY A 50 5.62 3.58 -0.02
CA GLY A 50 5.98 4.75 0.79
C GLY A 50 4.84 5.19 1.72
N LEU A 51 3.60 5.17 1.22
CA LEU A 51 2.42 5.45 2.05
C LEU A 51 2.17 4.35 3.11
N GLY A 52 2.38 3.07 2.76
CA GLY A 52 2.33 1.96 3.72
C GLY A 52 3.38 2.10 4.83
N ALA A 53 4.62 2.46 4.47
CA ALA A 53 5.67 2.73 5.45
C ALA A 53 5.36 3.94 6.35
N LEU A 54 4.72 4.99 5.83
CA LEU A 54 4.25 6.10 6.65
C LEU A 54 3.16 5.64 7.64
N ASN A 55 2.29 4.70 7.24
CA ASN A 55 1.32 4.10 8.16
C ASN A 55 2.01 3.36 9.32
N GLU A 56 3.08 2.60 9.05
CA GLU A 56 3.87 1.96 10.11
C GLU A 56 4.51 2.97 11.08
N VAL A 57 4.94 4.13 10.58
CA VAL A 57 5.46 5.21 11.45
C VAL A 57 4.36 5.74 12.36
N ILE A 58 3.14 5.89 11.86
CA ILE A 58 1.98 6.30 12.66
C ILE A 58 1.68 5.24 13.72
N GLU A 59 1.63 3.96 13.34
CA GLU A 59 1.41 2.86 14.29
C GLU A 59 2.51 2.75 15.34
N PHE A 60 3.77 2.99 14.97
CA PHE A 60 4.87 3.07 15.91
C PHE A 60 4.65 4.19 16.93
N ILE A 61 4.25 5.39 16.49
CA ILE A 61 3.91 6.49 17.41
C ILE A 61 2.73 6.10 18.30
N THR A 62 1.68 5.48 17.74
CA THR A 62 0.52 4.99 18.49
C THR A 62 0.94 3.95 19.54
N LYS A 63 1.88 3.06 19.22
CA LYS A 63 2.43 2.08 20.14
C LYS A 63 3.14 2.71 21.33
N LEU A 64 3.83 3.84 21.12
CA LEU A 64 4.53 4.56 22.18
C LEU A 64 3.63 5.45 23.04
N THR A 65 2.51 5.91 22.49
CA THR A 65 1.69 6.98 23.11
C THR A 65 0.37 6.49 23.67
N VAL A 66 -0.19 5.40 23.15
CA VAL A 66 -1.49 4.86 23.57
C VAL A 66 -1.27 3.54 24.33
N PRO A 67 -1.66 3.46 25.62
CA PRO A 67 -1.55 2.24 26.40
C PRO A 67 -2.37 1.09 25.79
N ASN A 68 -1.88 -0.15 25.93
CA ASN A 68 -2.59 -1.37 25.54
C ASN A 68 -3.03 -1.42 24.06
N THR A 69 -2.19 -0.93 23.15
CA THR A 69 -2.44 -1.06 21.70
C THR A 69 -1.93 -2.39 21.15
N ASP A 70 -2.71 -2.97 20.25
CA ASP A 70 -2.37 -4.22 19.57
C ASP A 70 -1.64 -4.03 18.24
N VAL A 71 -1.45 -2.79 17.77
CA VAL A 71 -0.71 -2.46 16.54
C VAL A 71 0.79 -2.27 16.80
N GLY A 72 1.58 -2.36 15.72
CA GLY A 72 3.02 -2.13 15.72
C GLY A 72 3.86 -3.20 16.44
N GLY A 73 5.16 -2.92 16.54
CA GLY A 73 6.16 -3.87 17.02
C GLY A 73 6.73 -4.73 15.88
N TYR A 74 7.93 -5.29 16.09
CA TYR A 74 8.75 -5.86 15.00
C TYR A 74 8.00 -6.85 14.10
N ASN A 75 7.32 -7.83 14.69
CA ASN A 75 6.62 -8.86 13.92
C ASN A 75 5.37 -8.33 13.19
N ASN A 76 4.60 -7.40 13.80
CA ASN A 76 3.40 -6.81 13.16
C ASN A 76 3.86 -6.01 11.95
N THR A 77 4.71 -5.01 12.18
CA THR A 77 5.24 -4.13 11.14
C THR A 77 5.92 -4.87 10.00
N ALA A 78 6.67 -5.95 10.29
CA ALA A 78 7.28 -6.75 9.23
C ALA A 78 6.22 -7.45 8.34
N ILE A 79 5.16 -7.99 8.94
CA ILE A 79 4.05 -8.61 8.20
C ILE A 79 3.25 -7.52 7.47
N ASP A 80 3.00 -6.39 8.11
CA ASP A 80 2.24 -5.28 7.54
C ASP A 80 2.95 -4.70 6.31
N LEU A 81 4.28 -4.52 6.35
CA LEU A 81 5.07 -4.18 5.16
C LEU A 81 4.97 -5.23 4.03
N CYS A 82 4.93 -6.52 4.36
CA CYS A 82 4.71 -7.57 3.35
C CYS A 82 3.31 -7.48 2.72
N THR A 83 2.28 -7.25 3.53
CA THR A 83 0.89 -7.13 3.05
C THR A 83 0.69 -5.83 2.26
N ASN A 84 1.30 -4.73 2.70
CA ASN A 84 1.41 -3.46 1.98
C ASN A 84 1.96 -3.69 0.57
N MET A 85 3.03 -4.49 0.44
CA MET A 85 3.63 -4.83 -0.85
C MET A 85 2.68 -5.61 -1.76
N VAL A 86 1.97 -6.59 -1.23
CA VAL A 86 0.96 -7.36 -1.98
C VAL A 86 -0.13 -6.42 -2.50
N GLY A 87 -0.69 -5.56 -1.63
CA GLY A 87 -1.70 -4.58 -2.02
C GLY A 87 -1.21 -3.60 -3.07
N ALA A 88 0.00 -3.06 -2.90
CA ALA A 88 0.61 -2.12 -3.84
C ALA A 88 0.78 -2.73 -5.24
N ILE A 89 1.27 -3.98 -5.33
CA ILE A 89 1.44 -4.69 -6.60
C ILE A 89 0.07 -4.95 -7.26
N ILE A 90 -0.89 -5.48 -6.50
CA ILE A 90 -2.22 -5.81 -7.01
C ILE A 90 -2.93 -4.53 -7.50
N GLY A 91 -2.94 -3.47 -6.70
CA GLY A 91 -3.57 -2.20 -7.07
C GLY A 91 -2.95 -1.58 -8.32
N ALA A 92 -1.62 -1.53 -8.40
CA ALA A 92 -0.92 -1.02 -9.58
C ALA A 92 -1.18 -1.88 -10.83
N ALA A 93 -1.21 -3.21 -10.69
CA ALA A 93 -1.53 -4.12 -11.79
C ALA A 93 -2.98 -3.95 -12.27
N ILE A 94 -3.95 -3.85 -11.36
CA ILE A 94 -5.36 -3.58 -11.69
C ILE A 94 -5.49 -2.25 -12.44
N ALA A 95 -4.86 -1.18 -11.95
CA ALA A 95 -4.86 0.11 -12.64
C ALA A 95 -4.31 -0.02 -14.06
N ALA A 96 -3.16 -0.70 -14.23
CA ALA A 96 -2.53 -0.85 -15.54
C ALA A 96 -3.35 -1.69 -16.52
N LEU A 97 -4.05 -2.73 -16.03
CA LEU A 97 -4.94 -3.56 -16.83
C LEU A 97 -6.22 -2.81 -17.21
N LYS A 98 -6.79 -2.03 -16.29
CA LYS A 98 -8.05 -1.30 -16.51
C LYS A 98 -7.88 -0.03 -17.32
N TRP A 99 -6.78 0.70 -17.14
CA TRP A 99 -6.59 2.06 -17.65
C TRP A 99 -5.47 2.20 -18.67
N GLY A 100 -4.56 1.23 -18.78
CA GLY A 100 -3.43 1.32 -19.69
C GLY A 100 -2.63 2.62 -19.48
N LYS A 101 -2.39 3.39 -20.55
CA LYS A 101 -1.72 4.71 -20.48
C LYS A 101 -2.70 5.89 -20.42
N LYS A 102 -4.01 5.65 -20.37
CA LYS A 102 -5.05 6.68 -20.44
C LYS A 102 -6.17 6.33 -19.45
N PRO A 103 -6.09 6.80 -18.19
CA PRO A 103 -7.16 6.59 -17.23
C PRO A 103 -8.46 7.25 -17.70
N PRO A 104 -9.64 6.74 -17.24
CA PRO A 104 -10.94 7.23 -17.64
C PRO A 104 -11.07 8.73 -17.39
N LEU A 105 -11.72 9.40 -18.34
CA LEU A 105 -12.11 10.79 -18.28
C LEU A 105 -13.64 10.85 -18.24
N ASP A 106 -14.17 11.56 -17.26
CA ASP A 106 -15.55 12.04 -17.28
C ASP A 106 -15.56 13.38 -18.05
N THR A 107 -15.12 13.37 -19.32
CA THR A 107 -15.28 14.49 -20.26
C THR A 107 -15.36 13.98 -21.69
#